data_AF-A0A1S2W8C3-F1
#
_entry.id   AF-A0A1S2W8C3-F1
#
_cell.length_a   1.000
_cell.length_b   1.000
_cell.length_c   1.000
_cell.angle_alpha   90.00
_cell.angle_beta   90.00
_cell.angle_gamma   90.00
#
_symmetry.space_group_name_H-M   'P 1'
#
loop_
_entity.id
_entity.type
_entity.pdbx_description
1 polymer ?
#
loop_
_entity_poly.entity_id
_entity_poly.type
_entity_poly.pdbx_seq_one_letter_code
_entity_poly.pdbx_strand_id
1 'polypeptide(L)'
;MNKAVKLIMTGVLSLSLISVTSGESHAATKAKAFKNCTEMQKTYKGGVSKKAGLKNRTGYDKNGKAIYKETKYKAYVSLATYNLNTKSDRDKDGIACER
;
A
#
# COMPACT_ATOMS: atom_id res chain seq x y z
N MET A 1 -25.88 35.29 52.26
CA MET A 1 -26.50 35.93 51.08
C MET A 1 -25.47 36.84 50.43
N ASN A 2 -24.62 36.33 49.53
CA ASN A 2 -23.67 37.17 48.79
C ASN A 2 -23.83 36.87 47.30
N LYS A 3 -24.66 37.69 46.65
CA LYS A 3 -24.83 37.77 45.20
C LYS A 3 -23.81 38.77 44.66
N ALA A 4 -22.81 38.29 43.92
CA ALA A 4 -21.97 39.05 42.98
C ALA A 4 -20.87 38.05 42.58
N VAL A 5 -20.63 37.66 41.33
CA VAL A 5 -20.70 38.39 40.09
C VAL A 5 -21.04 37.36 39.02
N LYS A 6 -22.17 37.57 38.35
CA LYS A 6 -22.58 36.87 37.14
C LYS A 6 -22.10 37.77 36.00
N LEU A 7 -21.01 37.45 35.30
CA LEU A 7 -20.64 38.13 34.05
C LEU A 7 -19.62 37.30 33.27
N ILE A 8 -19.97 37.05 32.00
CA ILE A 8 -19.08 36.88 30.83
C ILE A 8 -18.50 35.46 30.68
N MET A 9 -19.17 34.55 29.96
CA MET A 9 -19.00 34.31 28.52
C MET A 9 -17.51 34.36 28.13
N THR A 10 -16.85 33.29 27.73
CA THR A 10 -16.83 32.80 26.34
C THR A 10 -15.87 31.60 26.35
N GLY A 11 -16.22 30.53 25.65
CA GLY A 11 -15.67 29.21 25.89
C GLY A 11 -14.27 28.92 25.37
N VAL A 12 -13.80 27.74 25.74
CA VAL A 12 -12.98 26.88 24.89
C VAL A 12 -13.45 25.45 25.13
N LEU A 13 -14.42 25.00 24.33
CA LEU A 13 -14.68 23.58 24.17
C LEU A 13 -13.54 23.04 23.30
N SER A 14 -12.41 22.66 23.93
CA SER A 14 -11.32 21.98 23.25
C SER A 14 -11.75 20.55 22.96
N LEU A 15 -12.54 20.41 21.89
CA LEU A 15 -12.85 19.14 21.26
C LEU A 15 -11.56 18.64 20.60
N SER A 16 -10.77 17.87 21.35
CA SER A 16 -9.60 17.17 20.84
C SER A 16 -10.05 16.17 19.77
N LEU A 17 -10.04 16.61 18.52
CA LEU A 17 -10.20 15.78 17.34
C LEU A 17 -9.02 14.82 17.28
N ILE A 18 -9.21 13.61 17.83
CA ILE A 18 -8.33 12.49 17.58
C ILE A 18 -8.57 12.12 16.12
N SER A 19 -7.70 12.62 15.24
CA SER A 19 -7.62 12.15 13.86
C SER A 19 -7.15 10.70 13.89
N VAL A 20 -8.10 9.77 14.02
CA VAL A 20 -7.88 8.37 13.69
C VAL A 20 -7.54 8.34 12.21
N THR A 21 -6.25 8.23 11.93
CA THR A 21 -5.77 7.82 10.61
C THR A 21 -6.41 6.47 10.33
N SER A 22 -7.44 6.49 9.49
CA SER A 22 -8.04 5.31 8.91
C SER A 22 -6.93 4.60 8.14
N GLY A 23 -6.35 3.58 8.76
CA GLY A 23 -5.55 2.60 8.05
C GLY A 23 -6.39 2.11 6.88
N GLU A 24 -5.87 2.32 5.67
CA GLU A 24 -6.49 1.90 4.43
C GLU A 24 -6.76 0.41 4.50
N SER A 25 -7.99 0.05 4.88
CA SER A 25 -8.49 -1.31 4.88
C SER A 25 -8.39 -1.81 3.45
N HIS A 26 -7.29 -2.51 3.14
CA HIS A 26 -7.19 -3.34 1.96
C HIS A 26 -8.34 -4.34 2.10
N ALA A 27 -9.47 -4.06 1.46
CA ALA A 27 -10.57 -4.97 1.33
C ALA A 27 -9.95 -6.32 0.97
N ALA A 28 -10.18 -7.33 1.81
CA ALA A 28 -9.54 -8.63 1.69
C ALA A 28 -10.04 -9.29 0.40
N THR A 29 -9.47 -8.91 -0.74
CA THR A 29 -9.64 -9.62 -1.99
C THR A 29 -9.11 -11.02 -1.76
N LYS A 30 -9.98 -12.01 -1.91
CA LYS A 30 -9.58 -13.41 -1.82
C LYS A 30 -8.37 -13.62 -2.72
N ALA A 31 -7.35 -14.28 -2.17
CA ALA A 31 -6.13 -14.59 -2.90
C ALA A 31 -6.51 -15.34 -4.18
N LYS A 32 -6.04 -14.83 -5.33
CA LYS A 32 -6.40 -15.36 -6.64
C LYS A 32 -5.14 -15.74 -7.42
N ALA A 33 -5.12 -16.94 -7.97
CA ALA A 33 -4.15 -17.34 -8.98
C ALA A 33 -4.62 -16.82 -10.36
N PHE A 34 -3.71 -16.20 -11.12
CA PHE A 34 -3.97 -15.70 -12.45
C PHE A 34 -3.28 -16.58 -13.49
N LYS A 35 -3.91 -16.70 -14.66
CA LYS A 35 -3.33 -17.49 -15.77
C LYS A 35 -2.06 -16.83 -16.33
N ASN A 36 -2.06 -15.50 -16.41
CA ASN A 36 -0.97 -14.69 -16.94
C ASN A 36 -1.02 -13.25 -16.38
N CYS A 37 0.04 -12.49 -16.66
CA CYS A 37 0.16 -11.10 -16.23
C CYS A 37 -0.91 -10.18 -16.79
N THR A 38 -1.40 -10.43 -18.01
CA THR A 38 -2.46 -9.64 -18.62
C THR A 38 -3.76 -9.73 -17.83
N GLU A 39 -4.12 -10.93 -17.35
CA GLU A 39 -5.29 -11.11 -16.49
C GLU A 39 -5.08 -10.44 -15.14
N MET A 40 -3.90 -10.62 -14.54
CA MET A 40 -3.62 -10.00 -13.24
C MET A 40 -3.66 -8.48 -13.30
N GLN A 41 -3.10 -7.87 -14.36
CA GLN A 41 -3.03 -6.41 -14.52
C GLN A 41 -4.39 -5.73 -14.74
N LYS A 42 -5.43 -6.48 -15.12
CA LYS A 42 -6.81 -5.96 -15.16
C LYS A 42 -7.30 -5.60 -13.75
N THR A 43 -6.91 -6.39 -12.75
CA THR A 43 -7.27 -6.18 -11.34
C THR A 43 -6.19 -5.37 -10.61
N TYR A 44 -4.93 -5.74 -10.80
CA TYR A 44 -3.77 -5.18 -10.12
C TYR A 44 -2.82 -4.55 -11.15
N LYS A 45 -3.09 -3.30 -11.54
CA LYS A 45 -2.36 -2.60 -12.63
C LYS A 45 -0.84 -2.58 -12.45
N GLY A 46 -0.35 -2.47 -11.21
CA GLY A 46 1.08 -2.49 -10.86
C GLY A 46 1.61 -3.85 -10.44
N GLY A 47 0.85 -4.93 -10.65
CA GLY A 47 1.18 -6.26 -10.16
C GLY A 47 0.90 -6.44 -8.67
N VAL A 48 1.41 -7.54 -8.12
CA VAL A 48 1.21 -7.92 -6.71
C VAL A 48 2.56 -8.11 -6.04
N SER A 49 2.78 -7.38 -4.95
CA SER A 49 3.98 -7.46 -4.12
C SER A 49 3.76 -8.32 -2.89
N LYS A 50 4.77 -9.10 -2.51
CA LYS A 50 4.75 -9.88 -1.27
C LYS A 50 4.85 -9.03 0.01
N LYS A 51 5.44 -7.82 -0.08
CA LYS A 51 5.55 -6.88 1.04
C LYS A 51 5.51 -5.42 0.59
N ALA A 52 5.15 -4.53 1.51
CA ALA A 52 5.23 -3.10 1.26
C ALA A 52 6.68 -2.65 1.04
N GLY A 53 6.87 -1.61 0.22
CA GLY A 53 8.18 -0.97 0.01
C GLY A 53 9.16 -1.74 -0.87
N LEU A 54 8.73 -2.83 -1.54
CA LEU A 54 9.53 -3.42 -2.61
C LEU A 54 9.60 -2.46 -3.80
N LYS A 55 10.79 -2.41 -4.39
CA LYS A 55 11.07 -1.62 -5.58
C LYS A 55 11.21 -2.58 -6.75
N ASN A 56 10.61 -2.20 -7.88
CA ASN A 56 10.76 -2.94 -9.13
C ASN A 56 12.22 -2.92 -9.57
N ARG A 57 12.82 -4.10 -9.70
CA ARG A 57 14.18 -4.25 -10.21
C ARG A 57 14.14 -4.44 -11.73
N THR A 58 14.78 -3.52 -12.43
CA THR A 58 14.83 -3.55 -13.91
C THR A 58 16.07 -4.27 -14.44
N GLY A 59 17.04 -4.60 -13.58
CA GLY A 59 18.25 -5.31 -13.98
C GLY A 59 19.39 -5.14 -12.97
N TYR A 60 20.62 -5.35 -13.46
CA TYR A 60 21.86 -5.17 -12.71
C TYR A 60 22.80 -4.23 -13.48
N ASP A 61 23.60 -3.45 -12.76
CA ASP A 61 24.67 -2.67 -13.36
C ASP A 61 25.86 -3.56 -13.77
N LYS A 62 26.86 -2.95 -14.40
CA LYS A 62 28.09 -3.63 -14.83
C LYS A 62 28.88 -4.30 -13.68
N ASN A 63 28.61 -3.94 -12.44
CA ASN A 63 29.26 -4.47 -11.24
C ASN A 63 28.35 -5.46 -10.48
N GLY A 64 27.19 -5.82 -11.03
CA GLY A 64 26.22 -6.73 -10.40
C GLY A 64 25.34 -6.07 -9.34
N LYS A 65 25.25 -4.74 -9.27
CA LYS A 65 24.36 -4.03 -8.35
C LYS A 65 22.95 -3.93 -8.95
N ALA A 66 21.93 -4.26 -8.16
CA ALA A 66 20.54 -4.15 -8.60
C ALA A 66 20.18 -2.69 -8.96
N ILE A 67 19.57 -2.53 -10.14
CA ILE A 67 19.03 -1.26 -10.63
C ILE A 67 17.52 -1.28 -10.41
N TYR A 68 17.02 -0.25 -9.75
CA TYR A 68 15.60 -0.10 -9.45
C TYR A 68 15.01 1.08 -10.20
N LYS A 69 13.77 0.93 -10.65
CA LYS A 69 13.01 2.00 -11.28
C LYS A 69 11.67 2.17 -10.59
N GLU A 70 11.19 3.40 -10.51
CA GLU A 70 9.82 3.66 -10.11
C GLU A 70 8.86 3.19 -11.20
N THR A 71 7.84 2.44 -10.78
CA THR A 71 6.74 2.01 -11.63
C THR A 71 5.67 3.08 -11.71
N LYS A 72 4.97 3.16 -12.84
CA LYS A 72 3.82 4.07 -12.98
C LYS A 72 2.69 3.69 -12.02
N TYR A 73 2.54 2.40 -11.74
CA TYR A 73 1.51 1.86 -10.86
C TYR A 73 2.14 1.23 -9.63
N LYS A 74 1.57 1.51 -8.46
CA LYS A 74 1.96 0.83 -7.22
C LYS A 74 1.47 -0.62 -7.26
N ALA A 75 2.35 -1.54 -6.87
CA ALA A 75 1.98 -2.94 -6.70
C ALA A 75 1.04 -3.11 -5.50
N TYR A 76 0.03 -3.97 -5.65
CA TYR A 76 -0.87 -4.32 -4.56
C TYR A 76 -0.16 -5.23 -3.56
N VAL A 77 -0.18 -4.91 -2.27
CA VAL A 77 0.54 -5.69 -1.25
C VAL A 77 -0.35 -6.84 -0.77
N SER A 78 0.00 -8.07 -1.16
CA SER A 78 -0.69 -9.28 -0.69
C SER A 78 0.21 -10.50 -0.81
N LEU A 79 0.70 -10.98 0.33
CA LEU A 79 1.52 -12.19 0.39
C LEU A 79 0.76 -13.42 -0.15
N ALA A 80 -0.52 -13.55 0.18
CA ALA A 80 -1.34 -14.68 -0.25
C ALA A 80 -1.54 -14.69 -1.78
N THR A 81 -1.87 -13.54 -2.37
CA THR A 81 -1.99 -13.43 -3.83
C THR A 81 -0.64 -13.59 -4.51
N TYR A 82 0.44 -13.03 -3.97
CA TYR A 82 1.79 -13.21 -4.51
C TYR A 82 2.19 -14.69 -4.54
N ASN A 83 2.01 -15.42 -3.43
CA ASN A 83 2.39 -16.83 -3.32
C ASN A 83 1.75 -17.71 -4.42
N LEU A 84 0.47 -17.46 -4.74
CA LEU A 84 -0.26 -18.13 -5.82
C LEU A 84 0.24 -17.78 -7.23
N ASN A 85 0.97 -16.67 -7.38
CA ASN A 85 1.45 -16.13 -8.65
C ASN A 85 2.98 -15.99 -8.70
N THR A 86 3.71 -16.65 -7.80
CA THR A 86 5.19 -16.63 -7.73
C THR A 86 5.86 -16.98 -9.04
N LYS A 87 5.26 -17.90 -9.82
CA LYS A 87 5.71 -18.24 -11.18
C LYS A 87 5.75 -17.06 -12.15
N SER A 88 5.06 -15.97 -11.83
CA SER A 88 4.98 -14.77 -12.65
C SER A 88 5.95 -13.67 -12.21
N ASP A 89 6.63 -13.83 -11.07
CA ASP A 89 7.79 -13.06 -10.66
C ASP A 89 9.04 -13.66 -11.31
N ARG A 90 9.33 -13.23 -12.54
CA ARG A 90 10.37 -13.84 -13.38
C ARG A 90 11.77 -13.51 -12.92
N ASP A 91 11.97 -12.30 -12.41
CA ASP A 91 13.27 -11.81 -12.00
C ASP A 91 13.54 -12.08 -10.50
N LYS A 92 12.51 -12.41 -9.72
CA LYS A 92 12.54 -12.75 -8.29
C LYS A 92 12.79 -11.54 -7.40
N ASP A 93 12.28 -10.36 -7.76
CA ASP A 93 12.39 -9.16 -6.92
C ASP A 93 11.33 -9.10 -5.80
N GLY A 94 10.37 -10.02 -5.81
CA GLY A 94 9.28 -10.08 -4.84
C GLY A 94 8.01 -9.36 -5.28
N ILE A 95 7.94 -8.92 -6.54
CA ILE A 95 6.77 -8.37 -7.20
C ILE A 95 6.42 -9.30 -8.37
N ALA A 96 5.14 -9.63 -8.51
CA ALA A 96 4.66 -10.45 -9.61
C ALA A 96 4.00 -9.57 -10.67
N CYS A 97 4.36 -9.78 -11.93
CA CYS A 97 3.84 -9.07 -13.12
C CYS A 97 3.85 -7.54 -12.99
N GLU A 98 4.92 -6.98 -12.45
CA GLU A 98 5.12 -5.54 -12.34
C GLU A 98 5.02 -4.81 -13.69
N ARG A 99 4.66 -3.52 -13.63
CA ARG A 99 4.47 -2.64 -14.80
C ARG A 99 4.89 -1.21 -14.54
#